data_AF-A0A2E2JD44-F1
#
_entry.id   AF-A0A2E2JD44-F1
#
_cell.length_a   1.000
_cell.length_b   1.000
_cell.length_c   1.000
_cell.angle_alpha   90.00
_cell.angle_beta   90.00
_cell.angle_gamma   90.00
#
_symmetry.space_group_name_H-M   'P 1'
#
loop_
_entity.id
_entity.type
_entity.pdbx_description
1 polymer ?
#
loop_
_entity_poly.entity_id
_entity_poly.type
_entity_poly.pdbx_seq_one_letter_code
_entity_poly.pdbx_strand_id
1 'polypeptide(L)'
;MTSAVVLQKVPINTGQRIMNSSNPQESIATSDQEPTTPSRTFISILLRSALSIFSARTLGLLSAAIIGNASAAKEDRFAFYFYFHEPEDFLSESFNGNPPAPAVLQFDNSNKEVVREVFERYYPAPRIRYWSADGYTAWIFDDVGKEGYQPTTSAFLVKDGQIIDARVLVYRESRGQEVGEEFFLEQLEGARSNGKRLTQEVDAITGATESVYMMQRMARTAIALDGLVD
;
A
#
# COMPACT_ATOMS: atom_id res chain seq x y z
N MET A 1 4.74 65.95 5.25
CA MET A 1 3.40 65.54 5.73
C MET A 1 3.26 64.06 5.34
N THR A 2 3.58 63.14 6.25
CA THR A 2 2.61 62.38 7.09
C THR A 2 2.04 61.21 6.27
N SER A 3 2.12 59.92 6.60
CA SER A 3 2.39 59.22 7.87
C SER A 3 2.89 57.79 7.60
N ALA A 4 3.69 57.27 8.54
CA ALA A 4 4.05 55.87 8.66
C ALA A 4 2.89 55.04 9.23
N VAL A 5 2.70 53.82 8.72
CA VAL A 5 1.75 52.84 9.25
C VAL A 5 2.45 51.98 10.30
N VAL A 6 1.92 52.05 11.53
CA VAL A 6 2.36 51.31 12.72
C VAL A 6 1.74 49.92 12.71
N LEU A 7 2.58 48.87 12.74
CA LEU A 7 2.17 47.50 13.01
C LEU A 7 2.03 47.31 14.53
N GLN A 8 0.79 47.13 15.01
CA GLN A 8 0.51 46.73 16.39
C GLN A 8 0.57 45.20 16.54
N LYS A 9 1.34 44.78 17.54
CA LYS A 9 1.61 43.40 17.94
C LYS A 9 0.50 42.92 18.88
N VAL A 10 -0.17 41.81 18.55
CA VAL A 10 -1.17 41.15 19.42
C VAL A 10 -0.44 40.28 20.45
N PRO A 11 -0.73 40.39 21.76
CA PRO A 11 -0.16 39.50 22.77
C PRO A 11 -0.93 38.18 22.87
N ILE A 12 -0.19 37.07 22.87
CA ILE A 12 -0.69 35.73 23.21
C ILE A 12 -0.68 35.60 24.73
N ASN A 13 -1.84 35.31 25.32
CA ASN A 13 -2.01 35.19 26.76
C ASN A 13 -1.74 33.74 27.21
N THR A 14 -0.79 33.59 28.12
CA THR A 14 -0.43 32.36 28.82
C THR A 14 -1.36 32.16 30.01
N GLY A 15 -2.06 31.02 30.07
CA GLY A 15 -2.88 30.62 31.22
C GLY A 15 -2.73 29.12 31.52
N GLN A 16 -2.01 28.81 32.60
CA GLN A 16 -1.84 27.48 33.18
C GLN A 16 -2.97 27.10 34.16
N ARG A 17 -3.07 25.78 34.42
CA ARG A 17 -3.55 25.07 35.63
C ARG A 17 -5.09 25.01 35.78
N ILE A 18 -5.69 23.87 36.12
CA ILE A 18 -5.69 23.22 37.45
C ILE A 18 -5.86 21.67 37.34
N MET A 19 -5.15 20.95 38.22
CA MET A 19 -5.28 19.51 38.52
C MET A 19 -6.37 19.23 39.58
N ASN A 20 -6.68 17.93 39.75
CA ASN A 20 -7.29 17.27 40.92
C ASN A 20 -8.83 17.16 40.86
N SER A 21 -9.48 16.04 41.24
CA SER A 21 -9.19 15.21 42.40
C SER A 21 -9.99 13.88 42.41
N SER A 22 -9.35 12.83 42.93
CA SER A 22 -9.82 11.77 43.84
C SER A 22 -11.26 11.19 43.78
N ASN A 23 -11.28 9.86 43.64
CA ASN A 23 -12.28 8.87 44.09
C ASN A 23 -12.60 9.00 45.61
N PRO A 24 -13.73 8.45 46.11
CA PRO A 24 -13.62 7.18 46.84
C PRO A 24 -14.80 6.18 46.71
N GLN A 25 -14.45 4.95 47.04
CA GLN A 25 -15.21 3.70 47.19
C GLN A 25 -16.37 3.71 48.20
N GLU A 26 -17.36 2.84 47.98
CA GLU A 26 -17.98 1.90 48.96
C GLU A 26 -19.04 1.01 48.23
N SER A 27 -19.47 -0.18 48.64
CA SER A 27 -18.86 -1.44 49.12
C SER A 27 -20.00 -2.49 49.31
N ILE A 28 -19.70 -3.80 49.13
CA ILE A 28 -20.30 -5.06 49.69
C ILE A 28 -21.78 -5.40 49.29
N ALA A 29 -22.26 -6.63 49.00
CA ALA A 29 -21.96 -8.05 49.34
C ALA A 29 -22.50 -8.98 48.21
N THR A 30 -21.80 -10.04 47.75
CA THR A 30 -21.68 -11.45 48.24
C THR A 30 -22.98 -12.27 48.32
N SER A 31 -23.03 -13.36 47.53
CA SER A 31 -23.62 -14.68 47.81
C SER A 31 -23.60 -15.51 46.51
N ASP A 32 -22.55 -16.28 46.26
CA ASP A 32 -22.47 -17.75 46.41
C ASP A 32 -23.30 -18.56 45.40
N GLN A 33 -22.63 -19.46 44.65
CA GLN A 33 -22.99 -20.86 44.30
C GLN A 33 -22.13 -21.38 43.12
N GLU A 34 -21.29 -22.39 43.37
CA GLU A 34 -20.71 -23.33 42.38
C GLU A 34 -20.31 -24.62 43.14
N PRO A 35 -19.98 -25.76 42.50
CA PRO A 35 -20.52 -26.42 41.30
C PRO A 35 -21.02 -27.86 41.64
N THR A 36 -21.67 -28.55 40.70
CA THR A 36 -21.97 -29.99 40.84
C THR A 36 -21.40 -30.84 39.70
N THR A 37 -21.06 -32.08 40.07
CA THR A 37 -20.65 -33.29 39.30
C THR A 37 -19.15 -33.49 39.06
N PRO A 38 -18.61 -34.68 39.42
CA PRO A 38 -18.62 -35.79 38.45
C PRO A 38 -18.94 -37.18 39.06
N SER A 39 -19.44 -38.11 38.24
CA SER A 39 -19.63 -39.53 38.58
C SER A 39 -18.86 -40.45 37.63
N ARG A 40 -17.88 -41.18 38.22
CA ARG A 40 -17.48 -42.60 38.02
C ARG A 40 -17.08 -43.04 36.59
N THR A 41 -15.92 -43.66 36.33
CA THR A 41 -15.39 -44.90 36.94
C THR A 41 -13.91 -45.12 36.58
N PHE A 42 -13.18 -45.74 37.52
CA PHE A 42 -11.76 -46.11 37.48
C PHE A 42 -11.47 -47.38 36.67
N ILE A 43 -10.32 -47.44 35.98
CA ILE A 43 -9.49 -48.66 35.89
C ILE A 43 -8.03 -48.26 36.12
N SER A 44 -7.43 -48.88 37.13
CA SER A 44 -6.08 -48.71 37.62
C SER A 44 -5.10 -49.64 36.90
N ILE A 45 -3.93 -49.14 36.50
CA ILE A 45 -2.75 -49.96 36.18
C ILE A 45 -1.58 -49.45 37.03
N LEU A 46 -0.99 -50.38 37.78
CA LEU A 46 0.00 -50.17 38.83
C LEU A 46 1.36 -49.73 38.28
N LEU A 47 1.91 -48.67 38.85
CA LEU A 47 3.31 -48.29 38.75
C LEU A 47 4.10 -49.06 39.83
N ARG A 48 5.11 -49.84 39.43
CA ARG A 48 6.15 -50.34 40.35
C ARG A 48 7.50 -49.77 39.93
N SER A 49 8.06 -48.95 40.80
CA SER A 49 9.42 -48.41 40.72
C SER A 49 10.43 -49.50 41.11
N ALA A 50 11.54 -49.60 40.37
CA ALA A 50 12.81 -50.08 40.92
C ALA A 50 13.98 -49.46 40.13
N LEU A 51 14.75 -48.64 40.84
CA LEU A 51 15.96 -47.95 40.41
C LEU A 51 17.17 -48.84 40.72
N SER A 52 18.20 -48.88 39.86
CA SER A 52 19.65 -49.11 40.12
C SER A 52 20.34 -49.70 38.86
N ILE A 53 21.60 -49.47 38.42
CA ILE A 53 22.71 -48.50 38.61
C ILE A 53 23.82 -48.99 37.62
N PHE A 54 24.49 -48.06 36.89
CA PHE A 54 25.80 -48.14 36.19
C PHE A 54 25.99 -49.18 35.04
N SER A 55 26.68 -48.93 33.92
CA SER A 55 27.90 -48.15 33.66
C SER A 55 28.05 -47.77 32.17
N ALA A 56 28.90 -46.78 31.90
CA ALA A 56 29.21 -46.23 30.58
C ALA A 56 29.96 -47.19 29.64
N ARG A 57 29.69 -47.09 28.32
CA ARG A 57 30.69 -47.02 27.21
C ARG A 57 30.01 -46.86 25.83
N THR A 58 30.19 -45.67 25.24
CA THR A 58 30.44 -45.32 23.80
C THR A 58 30.12 -46.38 22.73
N LEU A 59 29.47 -46.11 21.59
CA LEU A 59 29.94 -45.28 20.46
C LEU A 59 28.96 -45.42 19.27
N GLY A 60 28.74 -44.36 18.48
CA GLY A 60 28.52 -44.48 17.02
C GLY A 60 27.08 -44.47 16.49
N LEU A 61 26.57 -43.29 16.13
CA LEU A 61 26.39 -42.84 14.73
C LEU A 61 25.51 -41.59 14.74
N LEU A 62 26.16 -40.45 14.56
CA LEU A 62 25.50 -39.16 14.34
C LEU A 62 24.98 -39.13 12.90
N SER A 63 23.76 -39.59 12.66
CA SER A 63 23.06 -39.30 11.40
C SER A 63 22.44 -37.92 11.52
N ALA A 64 23.23 -36.89 11.25
CA ALA A 64 22.71 -35.56 10.99
C ALA A 64 21.97 -35.60 9.64
N ALA A 65 20.68 -35.94 9.68
CA ALA A 65 19.77 -35.63 8.60
C ALA A 65 19.53 -34.11 8.65
N ILE A 66 20.40 -33.37 7.96
CA ILE A 66 20.08 -32.01 7.53
C ILE A 66 18.92 -32.18 6.55
N ILE A 67 17.68 -32.12 7.05
CA ILE A 67 16.55 -31.82 6.19
C ILE A 67 16.82 -30.38 5.77
N GLY A 68 17.37 -30.24 4.57
CA GLY A 68 17.61 -28.95 3.96
C GLY A 68 16.30 -28.18 3.96
N ASN A 69 16.29 -27.04 4.62
CA ASN A 69 15.39 -25.96 4.24
C ASN A 69 15.78 -25.60 2.81
N ALA A 70 15.17 -26.28 1.84
CA ALA A 70 14.97 -25.71 0.52
C ALA A 70 13.93 -24.59 0.69
N SER A 71 14.34 -23.51 1.38
CA SER A 71 13.80 -22.20 1.02
C SER A 71 14.19 -22.04 -0.43
N ALA A 72 13.21 -22.21 -1.31
CA ALA A 72 13.32 -21.76 -2.68
C ALA A 72 13.49 -20.23 -2.61
N ALA A 73 14.71 -19.79 -2.33
CA ALA A 73 15.20 -18.49 -2.72
C ALA A 73 15.13 -18.52 -4.24
N LYS A 74 13.98 -18.09 -4.75
CA LYS A 74 13.75 -17.78 -6.15
C LYS A 74 14.92 -16.88 -6.54
N GLU A 75 15.79 -17.42 -7.39
CA GLU A 75 17.06 -16.80 -7.77
C GLU A 75 16.84 -15.32 -8.04
N ASP A 76 17.55 -14.48 -7.28
CA ASP A 76 17.58 -13.04 -7.45
C ASP A 76 18.37 -12.74 -8.73
N ARG A 77 17.70 -12.90 -9.87
CA ARG A 77 18.27 -12.65 -11.18
C ARG A 77 18.24 -11.15 -11.40
N PHE A 78 19.26 -10.44 -10.90
CA PHE A 78 19.55 -9.02 -11.17
C PHE A 78 18.30 -8.22 -11.56
N ALA A 79 17.41 -7.95 -10.60
CA ALA A 79 16.26 -7.11 -10.86
C ALA A 79 16.78 -5.70 -11.17
N PHE A 80 16.85 -5.36 -12.46
CA PHE A 80 17.11 -4.01 -12.90
C PHE A 80 15.84 -3.20 -12.62
N TYR A 81 15.89 -2.37 -11.57
CA TYR A 81 14.83 -1.43 -11.28
C TYR A 81 15.42 -0.06 -10.91
N PHE A 82 14.69 0.98 -11.29
CA PHE A 82 14.89 2.31 -10.75
C PHE A 82 13.79 2.57 -9.74
N TYR A 83 14.21 2.98 -8.55
CA TYR A 83 13.32 3.36 -7.48
C TYR A 83 13.22 4.88 -7.44
N PHE A 84 12.02 5.41 -7.59
CA PHE A 84 11.78 6.84 -7.70
C PHE A 84 11.08 7.40 -6.46
N HIS A 85 10.05 6.72 -5.94
CA HIS A 85 9.22 7.25 -4.85
C HIS A 85 8.49 6.15 -4.07
N GLU A 86 8.27 6.36 -2.76
CA GLU A 86 7.48 5.44 -1.92
C GLU A 86 5.98 5.64 -2.16
N PRO A 87 5.17 4.56 -2.21
CA PRO A 87 3.72 4.67 -2.24
C PRO A 87 3.16 5.51 -1.09
N GLU A 88 3.70 5.31 0.12
CA GLU A 88 3.29 6.02 1.33
C GLU A 88 3.60 7.52 1.26
N ASP A 89 4.74 7.88 0.66
CA ASP A 89 5.13 9.29 0.48
C ASP A 89 4.22 9.97 -0.53
N PHE A 90 3.95 9.33 -1.69
CA PHE A 90 2.98 9.83 -2.66
C PHE A 90 1.59 10.08 -2.06
N LEU A 91 1.10 9.12 -1.25
CA LEU A 91 -0.21 9.25 -0.61
C LEU A 91 -0.20 10.34 0.47
N SER A 92 0.89 10.45 1.23
CA SER A 92 1.08 11.50 2.22
C SER A 92 1.05 12.89 1.55
N GLU A 93 1.80 13.07 0.47
CA GLU A 93 1.85 14.31 -0.33
C GLU A 93 0.46 14.65 -0.91
N SER A 94 -0.21 13.66 -1.49
CA SER A 94 -1.54 13.81 -2.11
C SER A 94 -2.63 14.25 -1.13
N PHE A 95 -2.52 13.83 0.13
CA PHE A 95 -3.55 14.02 1.16
C PHE A 95 -3.05 14.81 2.38
N ASN A 96 -2.06 15.69 2.19
CA ASN A 96 -1.54 16.60 3.22
C ASN A 96 -1.18 15.89 4.55
N GLY A 97 -0.48 14.76 4.45
CA GLY A 97 -0.04 13.94 5.57
C GLY A 97 -1.11 13.04 6.20
N ASN A 98 -2.36 13.07 5.70
CA ASN A 98 -3.48 12.32 6.26
C ASN A 98 -4.19 11.49 5.19
N PRO A 99 -3.52 10.49 4.58
CA PRO A 99 -4.16 9.64 3.58
C PRO A 99 -5.34 8.87 4.19
N PRO A 100 -6.47 8.78 3.48
CA PRO A 100 -7.64 8.03 3.95
C PRO A 100 -7.34 6.52 3.98
N ALA A 101 -8.24 5.73 4.57
CA ALA A 101 -8.15 4.27 4.41
C ALA A 101 -8.43 3.88 2.95
N PRO A 102 -7.74 2.87 2.39
CA PRO A 102 -7.96 2.45 1.01
C PRO A 102 -9.36 1.84 0.83
N ALA A 103 -10.06 2.31 -0.18
CA ALA A 103 -11.28 1.70 -0.71
C ALA A 103 -10.93 0.70 -1.84
N VAL A 104 -11.94 -0.03 -2.32
CA VAL A 104 -11.77 -1.06 -3.36
C VAL A 104 -12.85 -0.89 -4.42
N LEU A 105 -12.42 -0.69 -5.67
CA LEU A 105 -13.28 -0.77 -6.84
C LEU A 105 -13.23 -2.20 -7.40
N GLN A 106 -14.38 -2.85 -7.51
CA GLN A 106 -14.52 -4.18 -8.12
C GLN A 106 -14.81 -4.01 -9.61
N PHE A 107 -14.18 -4.82 -10.46
CA PHE A 107 -14.48 -4.83 -11.89
C PHE A 107 -15.61 -5.80 -12.21
N ASP A 108 -16.78 -5.26 -12.55
CA ASP A 108 -17.94 -6.00 -13.03
C ASP A 108 -18.14 -5.81 -14.55
N ASN A 109 -19.20 -6.41 -15.12
CA ASN A 109 -19.43 -6.34 -16.56
C ASN A 109 -19.60 -4.90 -17.10
N SER A 110 -20.04 -3.95 -16.26
CA SER A 110 -20.31 -2.58 -16.69
C SER A 110 -19.03 -1.74 -16.78
N ASN A 111 -18.19 -1.79 -15.75
CA ASN A 111 -16.99 -0.96 -15.66
C ASN A 111 -15.75 -1.61 -16.28
N LYS A 112 -15.72 -2.95 -16.41
CA LYS A 112 -14.60 -3.68 -17.01
C LYS A 112 -14.36 -3.31 -18.47
N GLU A 113 -15.43 -3.05 -19.23
CA GLU A 113 -15.31 -2.67 -20.64
C GLU A 113 -14.80 -1.22 -20.80
N VAL A 114 -15.24 -0.31 -19.92
CA VAL A 114 -14.72 1.07 -19.85
C VAL A 114 -13.21 1.04 -19.58
N VAL A 115 -12.78 0.30 -18.56
CA VAL A 115 -11.35 0.17 -18.22
C VAL A 115 -10.58 -0.52 -19.35
N ARG A 116 -11.14 -1.55 -19.98
CA ARG A 116 -10.48 -2.23 -21.12
C ARG A 116 -10.23 -1.29 -22.29
N GLU A 117 -11.15 -0.37 -22.57
CA GLU A 117 -10.99 0.54 -23.70
C GLU A 117 -9.75 1.45 -23.52
N VAL A 118 -9.55 1.97 -22.31
CA VAL A 118 -8.43 2.87 -22.00
C VAL A 118 -7.15 2.12 -21.62
N PHE A 119 -7.24 0.98 -20.95
CA PHE A 119 -6.09 0.14 -20.59
C PHE A 119 -5.61 -0.76 -21.75
N GLU A 120 -6.41 -0.81 -22.82
CA GLU A 120 -6.16 -1.50 -24.10
C GLU A 120 -6.03 -3.01 -24.05
N ARG A 121 -6.29 -3.57 -22.88
CA ARG A 121 -6.41 -4.99 -22.61
C ARG A 121 -7.25 -5.15 -21.35
N TYR A 122 -7.63 -6.38 -21.05
CA TYR A 122 -8.29 -6.63 -19.77
C TYR A 122 -7.32 -6.31 -18.64
N TYR A 123 -7.79 -5.52 -17.68
CA TYR A 123 -7.04 -5.25 -16.47
C TYR A 123 -6.73 -6.57 -15.75
N PRO A 124 -5.48 -6.80 -15.29
CA PRO A 124 -5.02 -8.12 -14.87
C PRO A 124 -5.63 -8.60 -13.54
N ALA A 125 -6.22 -7.70 -12.75
CA ALA A 125 -6.85 -8.03 -11.48
C ALA A 125 -8.38 -7.83 -11.56
N PRO A 126 -9.18 -8.54 -10.74
CA PRO A 126 -10.64 -8.37 -10.68
C PRO A 126 -11.07 -7.12 -9.91
N ARG A 127 -10.12 -6.41 -9.29
CA ARG A 127 -10.36 -5.24 -8.44
C ARG A 127 -9.11 -4.41 -8.34
N ILE A 128 -9.26 -3.16 -7.93
CA ILE A 128 -8.19 -2.22 -7.71
C ILE A 128 -8.45 -1.43 -6.41
N ARG A 129 -7.37 -1.10 -5.68
CA ARG A 129 -7.46 -0.23 -4.50
C ARG A 129 -7.30 1.22 -4.91
N TYR A 130 -7.95 2.10 -4.18
CA TYR A 130 -7.81 3.54 -4.34
C TYR A 130 -7.98 4.25 -3.01
N TRP A 131 -7.55 5.50 -2.96
CA TRP A 131 -7.70 6.39 -1.81
C TRP A 131 -8.51 7.60 -2.26
N SER A 132 -9.47 8.06 -1.46
CA SER A 132 -10.29 9.20 -1.84
C SER A 132 -10.64 10.09 -0.66
N ALA A 133 -10.49 11.39 -0.87
CA ALA A 133 -10.87 12.47 0.04
C ALA A 133 -11.01 13.77 -0.76
N ASP A 134 -11.96 14.64 -0.37
CA ASP A 134 -12.11 16.00 -0.90
C ASP A 134 -12.23 16.10 -2.45
N GLY A 135 -12.84 15.08 -3.06
CA GLY A 135 -13.02 14.96 -4.51
C GLY A 135 -11.77 14.52 -5.27
N TYR A 136 -10.70 14.15 -4.57
CA TYR A 136 -9.53 13.53 -5.17
C TYR A 136 -9.63 12.00 -5.09
N THR A 137 -9.10 11.33 -6.11
CA THR A 137 -8.86 9.89 -6.11
C THR A 137 -7.40 9.59 -6.44
N ALA A 138 -6.76 8.78 -5.62
CA ALA A 138 -5.38 8.35 -5.84
C ALA A 138 -5.34 6.87 -6.23
N TRP A 139 -4.60 6.57 -7.29
CA TRP A 139 -4.50 5.25 -7.90
C TRP A 139 -3.05 4.84 -8.00
N ILE A 140 -2.71 3.66 -7.50
CA ILE A 140 -1.38 3.07 -7.61
C ILE A 140 -1.53 1.70 -8.25
N PHE A 141 -0.92 1.51 -9.42
CA PHE A 141 -1.03 0.27 -10.16
C PHE A 141 0.11 0.04 -11.13
N ASP A 142 0.14 -1.18 -11.68
CA ASP A 142 1.18 -1.64 -12.56
C ASP A 142 0.74 -1.62 -14.04
N ASP A 143 1.68 -1.30 -14.92
CA ASP A 143 1.56 -1.51 -16.36
C ASP A 143 2.93 -1.92 -16.94
N VAL A 144 2.93 -2.40 -18.18
CA VAL A 144 4.12 -2.79 -18.93
C VAL A 144 4.10 -2.00 -20.24
N GLY A 145 5.20 -1.33 -20.58
CA GLY A 145 5.37 -0.68 -21.87
C GLY A 145 5.63 -1.72 -22.94
N LYS A 146 6.70 -2.49 -22.78
CA LYS A 146 7.07 -3.52 -23.76
C LYS A 146 6.80 -4.93 -23.26
N GLU A 147 6.12 -5.74 -24.07
CA GLU A 147 5.86 -7.15 -23.74
C GLU A 147 7.16 -7.92 -23.40
N GLY A 148 7.10 -8.77 -22.37
CA GLY A 148 8.24 -9.53 -21.87
C GLY A 148 9.06 -8.83 -20.78
N TYR A 149 8.78 -7.56 -20.49
CA TYR A 149 9.38 -6.82 -19.37
C TYR A 149 8.60 -6.96 -18.07
N GLN A 150 9.24 -6.56 -16.97
CA GLN A 150 8.60 -6.51 -15.66
C GLN A 150 7.71 -5.27 -15.55
N PRO A 151 6.59 -5.34 -14.83
CA PRO A 151 5.70 -4.18 -14.67
C PRO A 151 6.35 -3.02 -13.93
N THR A 152 6.10 -1.82 -14.43
CA THR A 152 6.39 -0.55 -13.77
C THR A 152 5.20 -0.16 -12.91
N THR A 153 5.47 0.26 -11.68
CA THR A 153 4.46 0.74 -10.73
C THR A 153 4.42 2.25 -10.77
N SER A 154 3.26 2.83 -11.06
CA SER A 154 3.04 4.28 -11.12
C SER A 154 1.83 4.68 -10.30
N ALA A 155 1.82 5.94 -9.89
CA ALA A 155 0.79 6.54 -9.07
C ALA A 155 0.21 7.79 -9.75
N PHE A 156 -1.10 8.00 -9.58
CA PHE A 156 -1.82 9.12 -10.17
C PHE A 156 -2.80 9.68 -9.16
N LEU A 157 -2.79 11.00 -8.99
CA LEU A 157 -3.81 11.75 -8.27
C LEU A 157 -4.73 12.37 -9.31
N VAL A 158 -6.03 12.14 -9.19
CA VAL A 158 -7.04 12.60 -10.13
C VAL A 158 -8.10 13.39 -9.39
N LYS A 159 -8.64 14.42 -10.03
CA LYS A 159 -9.81 15.15 -9.56
C LYS A 159 -10.66 15.58 -10.74
N ASP A 160 -11.95 15.28 -10.66
CA ASP A 160 -12.94 15.64 -11.69
C ASP A 160 -12.51 15.20 -13.10
N GLY A 161 -11.90 14.02 -13.24
CA GLY A 161 -11.39 13.49 -14.51
C GLY A 161 -10.14 14.21 -15.06
N GLN A 162 -9.37 14.88 -14.21
CA GLN A 162 -8.11 15.56 -14.54
C GLN A 162 -6.96 15.01 -13.70
N ILE A 163 -5.81 14.74 -14.33
CA ILE A 163 -4.57 14.43 -13.60
C ILE A 163 -4.13 15.67 -12.83
N ILE A 164 -4.01 15.52 -11.52
CA ILE A 164 -3.47 16.53 -10.60
C ILE A 164 -1.99 16.27 -10.37
N ASP A 165 -1.62 15.01 -10.22
CA ASP A 165 -0.23 14.61 -10.04
C ASP A 165 0.01 13.20 -10.62
N ALA A 166 1.23 12.94 -11.06
CA ALA A 166 1.68 11.65 -11.55
C ALA A 166 3.08 11.33 -11.04
N ARG A 167 3.30 10.08 -10.63
CA ARG A 167 4.61 9.56 -10.22
C ARG A 167 4.86 8.22 -10.84
N VAL A 168 6.11 7.96 -11.23
CA VAL A 168 6.62 6.60 -11.30
C VAL A 168 7.14 6.27 -9.90
N LEU A 169 6.74 5.13 -9.32
CA LEU A 169 7.23 4.70 -8.02
C LEU A 169 8.42 3.76 -8.19
N VAL A 170 8.24 2.75 -9.04
CA VAL A 170 9.28 1.77 -9.38
C VAL A 170 9.22 1.42 -10.85
N TYR A 171 10.32 1.70 -11.56
CA TYR A 171 10.47 1.41 -12.98
C TYR A 171 11.29 0.14 -13.20
N ARG A 172 10.82 -0.78 -14.06
CA ARG A 172 11.42 -2.12 -14.20
C ARG A 172 11.69 -2.56 -15.64
N GLU A 173 11.77 -1.63 -16.59
CA GLU A 173 12.19 -1.92 -17.96
C GLU A 173 13.67 -1.60 -18.18
N SER A 174 14.26 -2.09 -19.29
CA SER A 174 15.70 -1.91 -19.54
C SER A 174 16.12 -0.47 -19.88
N ARG A 175 15.19 0.34 -20.41
CA ARG A 175 15.41 1.68 -20.94
C ARG A 175 14.09 2.44 -20.94
N GLY A 176 14.15 3.75 -20.70
CA GLY A 176 12.97 4.60 -20.67
C GLY A 176 12.61 5.07 -19.26
N GLN A 177 13.50 4.86 -18.29
CA GLN A 177 13.35 5.35 -16.91
C GLN A 177 13.19 6.87 -16.84
N GLU A 178 13.55 7.59 -17.90
CA GLU A 178 13.32 9.03 -18.04
C GLU A 178 11.83 9.41 -17.91
N VAL A 179 10.90 8.47 -18.06
CA VAL A 179 9.47 8.69 -17.74
C VAL A 179 9.18 8.88 -16.25
N GLY A 180 10.14 8.57 -15.37
CA GLY A 180 10.06 8.83 -13.94
C GLY A 180 10.68 10.16 -13.51
N GLU A 181 11.25 10.92 -14.45
CA GLU A 181 11.85 12.22 -14.17
C GLU A 181 10.78 13.32 -14.17
N GLU A 182 11.00 14.35 -13.34
CA GLU A 182 10.05 15.45 -13.13
C GLU A 182 9.60 16.10 -14.45
N PHE A 183 10.55 16.40 -15.35
CA PHE A 183 10.26 17.06 -16.63
C PHE A 183 9.29 16.28 -17.53
N PHE A 184 9.21 14.96 -17.37
CA PHE A 184 8.25 14.13 -18.07
C PHE A 184 6.91 14.09 -17.34
N LEU A 185 6.94 13.93 -16.01
CA LEU A 185 5.75 13.81 -15.18
C LEU A 185 4.91 15.09 -15.17
N GLU A 186 5.54 16.26 -15.14
CA GLU A 186 4.88 17.58 -15.24
C GLU A 186 4.07 17.71 -16.55
N GLN A 187 4.45 16.99 -17.62
CA GLN A 187 3.70 16.97 -18.88
C GLN A 187 2.41 16.16 -18.81
N LEU A 188 2.12 15.47 -17.70
CA LEU A 188 0.84 14.79 -17.46
C LEU A 188 -0.10 15.62 -16.58
N GLU A 189 0.41 16.62 -15.86
CA GLU A 189 -0.41 17.50 -15.03
C GLU A 189 -1.45 18.26 -15.87
N GLY A 190 -2.66 18.34 -15.35
CA GLY A 190 -3.78 18.97 -16.04
C GLY A 190 -4.37 18.13 -17.19
N ALA A 191 -3.79 16.98 -17.54
CA ALA A 191 -4.29 16.13 -18.60
C ALA A 191 -5.69 15.61 -18.28
N ARG A 192 -6.54 15.56 -19.31
CA ARG A 192 -7.83 14.85 -19.31
C ARG A 192 -7.80 13.79 -20.41
N SER A 193 -8.77 12.89 -20.41
CA SER A 193 -8.88 11.84 -21.43
C SER A 193 -9.88 12.23 -22.53
N ASN A 194 -9.51 11.97 -23.78
CA ASN A 194 -10.43 11.97 -24.93
C ASN A 194 -10.43 10.57 -25.57
N GLY A 195 -11.09 9.63 -24.88
CA GLY A 195 -11.09 8.20 -25.23
C GLY A 195 -9.72 7.58 -25.04
N LYS A 196 -9.00 7.33 -26.14
CA LYS A 196 -7.68 6.67 -26.13
C LYS A 196 -6.49 7.64 -26.14
N ARG A 197 -6.71 8.94 -25.94
CA ARG A 197 -5.66 9.96 -26.04
C ARG A 197 -5.70 10.96 -24.88
N LEU A 198 -4.51 11.50 -24.59
CA LEU A 198 -4.24 12.74 -23.87
C LEU A 198 -5.04 13.92 -24.46
N THR A 199 -5.59 14.85 -23.67
CA THR A 199 -5.94 16.19 -24.19
C THR A 199 -4.72 17.03 -24.53
N GLN A 200 -3.60 16.80 -23.84
CA GLN A 200 -2.31 17.40 -24.13
C GLN A 200 -1.38 16.44 -24.85
N GLU A 201 -0.44 17.00 -25.60
CA GLU A 201 0.66 16.25 -26.19
C GLU A 201 1.74 16.01 -25.13
N VAL A 202 2.34 14.83 -25.17
CA VAL A 202 3.44 14.42 -24.29
C VAL A 202 4.64 14.16 -25.17
N ASP A 203 5.76 14.82 -24.88
CA ASP A 203 6.97 14.70 -25.65
C ASP A 203 7.51 13.27 -25.64
N ALA A 204 8.00 12.83 -26.79
CA ALA A 204 8.62 11.52 -26.91
C ALA A 204 10.02 11.53 -26.26
N ILE A 205 10.33 10.46 -25.54
CA ILE A 205 11.71 10.17 -25.11
C ILE A 205 12.36 9.29 -26.16
N THR A 206 13.52 9.71 -26.65
CA THR A 206 14.26 8.99 -27.70
C THR A 206 14.58 7.57 -27.24
N GLY A 207 14.10 6.57 -27.98
CA GLY A 207 14.33 5.16 -27.67
C GLY A 207 13.45 4.58 -26.55
N ALA A 208 12.47 5.33 -26.05
CA ALA A 208 11.58 4.93 -24.96
C ALA A 208 10.09 5.12 -25.31
N THR A 209 9.73 5.00 -26.59
CA THR A 209 8.35 5.19 -27.08
C THR A 209 7.34 4.31 -26.34
N GLU A 210 7.69 3.05 -26.04
CA GLU A 210 6.81 2.13 -25.31
C GLU A 210 6.55 2.57 -23.86
N SER A 211 7.57 3.10 -23.18
CA SER A 211 7.43 3.59 -21.80
C SER A 211 6.61 4.89 -21.74
N VAL A 212 6.80 5.78 -22.73
CA VAL A 212 5.96 6.99 -22.88
C VAL A 212 4.50 6.60 -23.15
N TYR A 213 4.28 5.61 -24.03
CA TYR A 213 2.95 5.10 -24.33
C TYR A 213 2.29 4.45 -23.11
N MET A 214 3.05 3.66 -22.34
CA MET A 214 2.62 3.09 -21.08
C MET A 214 2.13 4.17 -20.12
N MET A 215 2.93 5.21 -19.87
CA MET A 215 2.56 6.27 -18.93
C MET A 215 1.30 7.04 -19.38
N GLN A 216 1.18 7.38 -20.67
CA GLN A 216 -0.05 7.97 -21.20
C GLN A 216 -1.25 7.04 -21.02
N ARG A 217 -1.03 5.72 -21.21
CA ARG A 217 -2.09 4.72 -21.04
C ARG A 217 -2.53 4.57 -19.58
N MET A 218 -1.59 4.56 -18.65
CA MET A 218 -1.88 4.55 -17.23
C MET A 218 -2.62 5.82 -16.82
N ALA A 219 -2.20 7.01 -17.28
CA ALA A 219 -2.87 8.27 -16.98
C ALA A 219 -4.35 8.29 -17.42
N ARG A 220 -4.67 7.90 -18.66
CA ARG A 220 -6.09 7.79 -19.10
C ARG A 220 -6.86 6.71 -18.34
N THR A 221 -6.17 5.67 -17.86
CA THR A 221 -6.79 4.63 -17.04
C THR A 221 -7.17 5.19 -15.67
N ALA A 222 -6.27 5.94 -15.01
CA ALA A 222 -6.57 6.63 -13.75
C ALA A 222 -7.74 7.61 -13.91
N ILE A 223 -7.78 8.39 -14.99
CA ILE A 223 -8.92 9.29 -15.30
C ILE A 223 -10.23 8.52 -15.45
N ALA A 224 -10.22 7.37 -16.14
CA ALA A 224 -11.43 6.56 -16.29
C ALA A 224 -11.87 5.94 -14.95
N LEU A 225 -10.92 5.53 -14.11
CA LEU A 225 -11.17 4.96 -12.80
C LEU A 225 -11.77 5.99 -11.82
N ASP A 226 -11.31 7.24 -11.87
CA ASP A 226 -11.89 8.37 -11.13
C ASP A 226 -13.39 8.53 -11.44
N GLY A 227 -13.77 8.48 -12.71
CA GLY A 227 -15.18 8.56 -13.12
C GLY A 227 -16.04 7.33 -12.79
N LEU A 228 -15.45 6.27 -12.23
CA LEU A 228 -16.16 5.05 -11.81
C LEU A 228 -16.37 4.96 -10.29
N VAL A 229 -15.86 5.92 -9.53
CA VAL A 229 -16.01 5.98 -8.07
C VAL A 229 -16.67 7.31 -7.68
N ASP A 230 -17.52 7.26 -6.65
CA ASP A 230 -18.26 8.41 -6.11
C ASP A 230 -17.42 9.26 -5.14
#